data_AF-A0A935PF58-F1
#
_entry.id   AF-A0A935PF58-F1
#
_cell.length_a   1.000
_cell.length_b   1.000
_cell.length_c   1.000
_cell.angle_alpha   90.00
_cell.angle_beta   90.00
_cell.angle_gamma   90.00
#
_symmetry.space_group_name_H-M   'P 1'
#
loop_
_entity.id
_entity.type
_entity.pdbx_description
1 polymer ?
#
loop_
_entity_poly.entity_id
_entity_poly.type
_entity_poly.pdbx_seq_one_letter_code
_entity_poly.pdbx_strand_id
1 'polypeptide(L)'
;MALLAAMLATAGLYALMGAVVVALFQLIVYIGAVLVLFLFVVMLLDLRRPPPRAPGAAAASGAAGVGITAAAGWAAWVAASHAPGQSPRPAPGVFELAIDLFGRHLLVFELTSVLLLAAAVGAIFISRTGKRSS
;
A
#
# COMPACT_ATOMS: atom_id res chain seq x y z
N MET A 1 10.95 -5.60 -9.08
CA MET A 1 11.86 -4.47 -8.80
C MET A 1 11.18 -3.10 -8.89
N ALA A 2 10.36 -2.82 -9.93
CA ALA A 2 9.62 -1.55 -10.02
C ALA A 2 8.75 -1.24 -8.78
N LEU A 3 8.07 -2.25 -8.21
CA LEU A 3 7.28 -2.09 -6.98
C LEU A 3 8.13 -1.70 -5.75
N LEU A 4 9.31 -2.29 -5.60
CA LEU A 4 10.22 -1.94 -4.50
C LEU A 4 10.64 -0.47 -4.60
N ALA A 5 11.04 -0.03 -5.80
CA ALA A 5 11.40 1.36 -6.05
C ALA A 5 10.24 2.31 -5.75
N ALA A 6 9.01 1.97 -6.15
CA ALA A 6 7.82 2.79 -5.87
C ALA A 6 7.51 2.87 -4.35
N MET A 7 7.61 1.75 -3.63
CA MET A 7 7.39 1.72 -2.17
C MET A 7 8.48 2.49 -1.41
N LEU A 8 9.72 2.46 -1.90
CA LEU A 8 10.82 3.23 -1.31
C LEU A 8 10.69 4.73 -1.61
N ALA A 9 10.31 5.09 -2.83
CA ALA A 9 10.04 6.48 -3.21
C ALA A 9 8.89 7.09 -2.39
N THR A 10 7.81 6.33 -2.16
CA THR A 10 6.70 6.77 -1.31
C THR A 10 7.09 6.91 0.16
N ALA A 11 7.91 5.98 0.70
CA ALA A 11 8.48 6.14 2.04
C ALA A 11 9.35 7.41 2.15
N GLY A 12 10.17 7.69 1.13
CA GLY A 12 10.96 8.92 1.03
C GLY A 12 10.10 10.18 0.98
N LEU A 13 8.99 10.17 0.23
CA LEU A 13 8.03 11.27 0.20
C LEU A 13 7.39 11.51 1.58
N TYR A 14 7.00 10.45 2.29
CA TYR A 14 6.47 10.59 3.65
C TYR A 14 7.50 11.18 4.62
N ALA A 15 8.76 10.75 4.51
CA ALA A 15 9.85 11.33 5.31
C ALA A 15 10.06 12.81 4.99
N LEU A 16 10.03 13.19 3.71
CA LEU A 16 10.20 14.59 3.27
C LEU A 16 9.05 15.49 3.73
N MET A 17 7.83 14.94 3.83
CA MET A 17 6.66 15.64 4.38
C MET A 17 6.66 15.71 5.92
N GLY A 18 7.68 15.18 6.59
CA GLY A 18 7.76 15.13 8.06
C GLY A 18 6.95 14.00 8.70
N ALA A 19 6.28 13.15 7.92
CA ALA A 19 5.47 12.02 8.39
C ALA A 19 6.33 10.78 8.68
N VAL A 20 7.28 10.92 9.62
CA VAL A 20 8.29 9.89 9.92
C VAL A 20 7.67 8.58 10.39
N VAL A 21 6.61 8.63 11.20
CA VAL A 21 5.93 7.43 11.71
C VAL A 21 5.34 6.58 10.57
N VAL A 22 4.69 7.25 9.62
CA VAL A 22 4.09 6.60 8.44
C VAL A 22 5.18 6.04 7.53
N ALA A 23 6.27 6.79 7.33
CA ALA A 23 7.43 6.31 6.56
C ALA A 23 8.03 5.04 7.18
N LEU A 24 8.14 4.96 8.50
CA LEU A 24 8.64 3.76 9.19
C LEU A 24 7.71 2.56 9.01
N PHE A 25 6.40 2.73 9.14
CA PHE A 25 5.44 1.65 8.88
C PHE A 25 5.46 1.21 7.40
N GLN A 26 5.68 2.13 6.47
CA GLN A 26 5.86 1.80 5.05
C GLN A 26 7.05 0.86 4.83
N LEU A 27 8.18 1.11 5.50
CA LEU A 27 9.36 0.25 5.40
C LEU A 27 9.14 -1.10 6.09
N ILE A 28 8.66 -1.11 7.33
CA ILE A 28 8.58 -2.34 8.13
C ILE A 28 7.45 -3.26 7.66
N VAL A 29 6.25 -2.71 7.43
CA VAL A 29 5.06 -3.53 7.11
C VAL A 29 4.99 -3.81 5.62
N TYR A 30 5.03 -2.77 4.77
CA TYR A 30 4.83 -2.95 3.33
C TYR A 30 6.05 -3.57 2.66
N ILE A 31 7.24 -3.03 2.88
CA ILE A 31 8.46 -3.59 2.26
C ILE A 31 8.90 -4.84 3.04
N GLY A 32 8.93 -4.79 4.36
CA GLY A 32 9.48 -5.87 5.19
C GLY A 32 8.61 -7.14 5.23
N ALA A 33 7.28 -7.02 5.31
CA ALA A 33 6.39 -8.17 5.42
C ALA A 33 5.62 -8.46 4.13
N VAL A 34 4.82 -7.50 3.65
CA VAL A 34 3.85 -7.73 2.55
C VAL A 34 4.56 -8.00 1.22
N LEU A 35 5.54 -7.16 0.85
CA LEU A 35 6.28 -7.33 -0.40
C LEU A 35 7.07 -8.64 -0.39
N VAL A 36 7.76 -8.97 0.71
CA VAL A 36 8.52 -10.22 0.82
C VAL A 36 7.60 -11.45 0.74
N LEU A 37 6.44 -11.43 1.40
CA LEU A 37 5.43 -12.48 1.26
C LEU A 37 4.98 -12.62 -0.19
N PHE A 38 4.70 -11.51 -0.88
CA PHE A 38 4.30 -11.54 -2.28
C PHE A 38 5.42 -12.08 -3.18
N LEU A 39 6.68 -11.69 -2.95
CA LEU A 39 7.82 -12.21 -3.68
C LEU A 39 7.96 -13.72 -3.49
N PHE A 40 7.75 -14.22 -2.27
CA PHE A 40 7.73 -15.66 -1.99
C PHE A 40 6.62 -16.36 -2.78
N VAL A 41 5.40 -15.81 -2.76
CA VAL A 41 4.25 -16.36 -3.51
C VAL A 41 4.53 -16.39 -5.02
N VAL A 42 5.03 -15.29 -5.59
CA VAL A 42 5.35 -15.22 -7.03
C VAL A 42 6.52 -16.14 -7.39
N MET A 43 7.46 -16.35 -6.49
CA MET A 43 8.56 -17.30 -6.72
C MET A 43 8.07 -18.75 -6.68
N LEU A 44 7.10 -19.07 -5.83
CA LEU A 44 6.48 -20.40 -5.79
C LEU A 44 5.52 -20.65 -6.96
N LEU A 45 4.84 -19.61 -7.43
CA LEU A 45 3.96 -19.70 -8.59
C LEU A 45 4.79 -19.61 -9.87
N ASP A 46 4.87 -20.70 -10.62
CA ASP A 46 5.53 -20.69 -11.93
C ASP A 46 4.64 -19.97 -12.96
N LEU A 47 4.71 -18.64 -12.98
CA LEU A 47 3.95 -17.75 -13.88
C LEU A 47 4.48 -17.78 -15.33
N ARG A 48 4.71 -18.98 -15.87
CA ARG A 48 5.41 -19.20 -17.15
C ARG A 48 4.63 -18.87 -18.42
N ARG A 49 3.34 -18.56 -18.33
CA ARG A 49 2.52 -18.28 -19.52
C ARG A 49 2.09 -16.82 -19.55
N PRO A 50 2.68 -15.97 -20.41
CA PRO A 50 2.10 -14.67 -20.67
C PRO A 50 0.70 -14.87 -21.27
N PRO A 51 -0.34 -14.19 -20.77
CA PRO A 51 -1.65 -14.23 -21.38
C PRO A 51 -1.57 -13.71 -22.82
N PRO A 52 -2.38 -14.22 -23.76
CA PRO A 52 -2.42 -13.70 -25.11
C PRO A 52 -2.80 -12.22 -25.06
N ARG A 53 -1.89 -11.34 -25.50
CA ARG A 53 -2.12 -9.90 -25.58
C ARG A 53 -2.57 -9.55 -26.98
N ALA A 54 -3.68 -8.83 -27.09
CA ALA A 54 -4.07 -8.24 -28.37
C ALA A 54 -3.00 -7.26 -28.86
N PRO A 55 -2.71 -7.20 -30.18
CA PRO A 55 -1.78 -6.23 -30.74
C PRO A 55 -2.26 -4.82 -30.40
N GLY A 56 -1.36 -3.99 -29.86
CA GLY A 56 -1.68 -2.62 -29.41
C GLY A 56 -2.21 -2.50 -27.98
N ALA A 57 -2.62 -3.59 -27.31
CA ALA A 57 -3.14 -3.52 -25.94
C ALA A 57 -2.09 -2.97 -24.94
N ALA A 58 -0.81 -3.32 -25.13
CA ALA A 58 0.28 -2.80 -24.30
C ALA A 58 0.47 -1.28 -24.50
N ALA A 59 0.40 -0.79 -25.74
CA ALA A 59 0.53 0.63 -26.06
C ALA A 59 -0.69 1.42 -25.55
N ALA A 60 -1.90 0.88 -25.73
CA ALA A 60 -3.13 1.46 -25.19
C ALA A 60 -3.11 1.52 -23.65
N SER A 61 -2.68 0.44 -22.98
CA SER A 61 -2.55 0.43 -21.51
C SER A 61 -1.45 1.38 -21.01
N GLY A 62 -0.35 1.52 -21.75
CA GLY A 62 0.72 2.46 -21.42
C GLY A 62 0.26 3.91 -21.58
N ALA A 63 -0.39 4.24 -22.70
CA ALA A 63 -0.95 5.56 -22.96
C ALA A 63 -2.05 5.93 -21.94
N ALA A 64 -2.92 4.98 -21.58
CA ALA A 64 -3.92 5.17 -20.53
C ALA A 64 -3.25 5.44 -19.17
N GLY A 65 -2.21 4.67 -18.81
CA GLY A 65 -1.45 4.88 -17.58
C GLY A 65 -0.83 6.28 -17.51
N VAL A 66 -0.18 6.73 -18.58
CA VAL A 66 0.39 8.08 -18.68
C VAL A 66 -0.69 9.16 -18.65
N GLY A 67 -1.80 8.94 -19.35
CA GLY A 67 -2.94 9.87 -19.34
C GLY A 67 -3.52 10.07 -17.95
N ILE A 68 -3.71 8.98 -17.20
CA ILE A 68 -4.22 9.03 -15.82
C ILE A 68 -3.23 9.74 -14.89
N THR A 69 -1.94 9.44 -14.97
CA THR A 69 -0.94 10.10 -14.10
C THR A 69 -0.79 11.58 -14.43
N ALA A 70 -0.82 11.96 -15.72
CA ALA A 70 -0.81 13.35 -16.14
C ALA A 70 -2.07 14.10 -15.68
N ALA A 71 -3.25 13.49 -15.83
CA ALA A 71 -4.51 14.07 -15.37
C ALA A 71 -4.54 14.24 -13.84
N ALA A 72 -4.05 13.25 -13.09
CA ALA A 72 -3.93 13.33 -11.63
C ALA A 72 -2.94 14.42 -11.20
N GLY A 73 -1.80 14.55 -11.90
CA GLY A 73 -0.81 15.60 -11.66
C GLY A 73 -1.37 17.00 -11.95
N TRP A 74 -2.11 17.15 -13.06
CA TRP A 74 -2.79 18.39 -13.39
C TRP A 74 -3.86 18.75 -12.36
N ALA A 75 -4.71 17.81 -11.97
CA ALA A 75 -5.74 18.01 -10.96
C ALA A 75 -5.12 18.41 -9.60
N ALA A 76 -4.02 17.77 -9.20
CA ALA A 76 -3.29 18.13 -7.99
C ALA A 76 -2.69 19.55 -8.07
N TRP A 77 -2.15 19.94 -9.23
CA TRP A 77 -1.62 21.29 -9.44
C TRP A 77 -2.71 22.36 -9.40
N VAL A 78 -3.87 22.11 -10.02
CA VAL A 78 -5.04 22.99 -9.96
C VAL A 78 -5.56 23.09 -8.52
N ALA A 79 -5.67 21.98 -7.81
CA ALA A 79 -6.10 22.00 -6.41
C ALA A 79 -5.13 22.79 -5.52
N ALA A 80 -3.83 22.63 -5.74
CA ALA A 80 -2.81 23.37 -4.99
C ALA A 80 -2.81 24.87 -5.29
N SER A 81 -3.08 25.27 -6.54
CA SER A 81 -3.15 26.70 -6.92
C SER A 81 -4.38 27.44 -6.38
N HIS A 82 -5.42 26.71 -5.99
CA HIS A 82 -6.64 27.25 -5.39
C HIS A 82 -6.74 27.01 -3.87
N ALA A 83 -5.73 26.38 -3.26
CA ALA A 83 -5.73 26.12 -1.83
C ALA A 83 -5.49 27.42 -1.06
N PRO A 84 -6.29 27.76 -0.02
CA PRO A 84 -5.95 28.82 0.91
C PRO A 84 -4.58 28.51 1.51
N GLY A 85 -3.74 29.54 1.71
CA GLY A 85 -2.40 29.38 2.28
C GLY A 85 -2.44 28.77 3.69
N GLN A 86 -2.51 27.44 3.78
CA GLN A 86 -2.39 26.70 5.01
C GLN A 86 -0.90 26.44 5.24
N SER A 87 -0.37 26.93 6.35
CA SER A 87 0.97 26.55 6.77
C SER A 87 1.02 25.03 6.94
N PRO A 88 2.06 24.36 6.42
CA PRO A 88 2.25 22.93 6.62
C PRO A 88 2.18 22.61 8.11
N ARG A 89 1.15 21.86 8.53
CA ARG A 89 1.08 21.38 9.91
C ARG A 89 2.10 20.24 10.06
N PRO A 90 2.96 20.27 11.10
CA PRO A 90 3.83 19.15 11.38
C PRO A 90 3.01 17.87 11.49
N ALA A 91 3.49 16.79 10.87
CA ALA A 91 2.84 15.49 11.00
C ALA A 91 2.84 15.06 12.48
N PRO A 92 1.79 14.36 12.96
CA PRO A 92 1.72 13.93 14.34
C PRO A 92 2.90 13.02 14.70
N GLY A 93 3.46 13.23 15.89
CA GLY A 93 4.44 12.31 16.47
C GLY A 93 3.81 10.98 16.86
N VAL A 94 4.63 9.97 17.19
CA VAL A 94 4.16 8.63 17.62
C VAL A 94 3.20 8.72 18.80
N PHE A 95 3.52 9.58 19.78
CA PHE A 95 2.70 9.75 20.97
C PHE A 95 1.32 10.35 20.64
N GLU A 96 1.28 11.39 19.81
CA GLU A 96 0.03 12.01 19.35
C GLU A 96 -0.83 11.04 18.53
N LEU A 97 -0.18 10.24 17.68
CA LEU A 97 -0.88 9.20 16.92
C LEU A 97 -1.47 8.13 17.84
N ALA A 98 -0.75 7.71 18.88
CA ALA A 98 -1.25 6.72 19.83
C ALA A 98 -2.48 7.25 20.60
N ILE A 99 -2.44 8.46 21.14
CA ILE A 99 -3.58 9.03 21.86
C ILE A 99 -4.80 9.23 20.96
N ASP A 100 -4.60 9.59 19.68
CA ASP A 100 -5.71 9.75 18.75
C ASP A 100 -6.30 8.39 18.33
N LEU A 101 -5.45 7.37 18.16
CA LEU A 101 -5.87 6.02 17.81
C LEU A 101 -6.67 5.36 18.94
N PHE A 102 -6.20 5.48 20.19
CA PHE A 102 -6.87 4.92 21.36
C PHE A 102 -7.95 5.84 21.97
N GLY A 103 -8.01 7.10 21.57
CA GLY A 103 -9.03 8.04 22.00
C GLY A 103 -10.15 8.16 20.99
N ARG A 104 -9.90 8.86 19.88
CA ARG A 104 -10.91 9.19 18.87
C ARG A 104 -11.23 8.02 17.95
N HIS A 105 -10.24 7.17 17.65
CA HIS A 105 -10.37 6.08 16.69
C HIS A 105 -10.39 4.68 17.33
N LEU A 106 -10.82 4.59 18.60
CA LEU A 106 -10.82 3.33 19.36
C LEU A 106 -11.61 2.22 18.65
N LEU A 107 -12.78 2.54 18.08
CA LEU A 107 -13.58 1.56 17.34
C LEU A 107 -12.85 1.03 16.11
N VAL A 108 -12.14 1.89 15.38
CA VAL A 108 -11.37 1.47 14.19
C VAL A 108 -10.21 0.57 14.61
N PHE A 109 -9.55 0.88 15.72
CA PHE A 109 -8.50 0.02 16.29
C PHE A 109 -9.04 -1.37 16.66
N GLU A 110 -10.18 -1.43 17.36
CA GLU A 110 -10.80 -2.69 17.78
C GLU A 110 -11.23 -3.53 16.57
N LEU A 111 -11.91 -2.91 15.61
CA LEU A 111 -12.32 -3.58 14.36
C LEU A 111 -11.11 -4.12 13.58
N THR A 112 -10.01 -3.36 13.54
CA THR A 112 -8.78 -3.82 12.87
C THR A 112 -8.18 -5.03 13.60
N SER A 113 -8.21 -5.06 14.93
CA SER A 113 -7.72 -6.20 15.71
C SER A 113 -8.53 -7.48 15.46
N VAL A 114 -9.86 -7.36 15.39
CA VAL A 114 -10.76 -8.47 15.05
C VAL A 114 -10.56 -8.91 13.60
N LEU A 115 -10.37 -7.96 12.68
CA LEU A 115 -10.06 -8.25 11.28
C LEU A 115 -8.75 -9.03 11.13
N LEU A 116 -7.69 -8.63 11.86
CA LEU A 116 -6.41 -9.34 11.86
C LEU A 116 -6.54 -10.74 12.45
N LEU A 117 -7.30 -10.91 13.54
CA LEU A 117 -7.60 -12.21 14.11
C LEU A 117 -8.35 -13.10 13.11
N ALA A 118 -9.39 -12.57 12.47
CA ALA A 118 -10.16 -13.28 11.46
C ALA A 118 -9.30 -13.68 10.25
N ALA A 119 -8.41 -12.80 9.79
CA ALA A 119 -7.47 -13.09 8.71
C ALA A 119 -6.49 -14.21 9.09
N ALA A 120 -5.94 -14.20 10.31
CA ALA A 120 -5.05 -15.25 10.80
C ALA A 120 -5.76 -16.60 10.90
N VAL A 121 -6.97 -16.64 11.47
CA VAL A 121 -7.79 -17.86 11.54
C VAL A 121 -8.13 -18.36 10.13
N GLY A 122 -8.52 -17.45 9.22
CA GLY A 122 -8.80 -17.78 7.82
C GLY A 122 -7.62 -18.40 7.10
N ALA A 123 -6.42 -17.82 7.25
CA ALA A 123 -5.20 -18.36 6.66
C ALA A 123 -4.86 -19.76 7.21
N ILE A 124 -5.00 -19.97 8.53
CA ILE A 124 -4.78 -21.29 9.16
C ILE A 124 -5.80 -22.31 8.63
N PHE A 125 -7.08 -21.95 8.57
CA PHE A 125 -8.14 -22.83 8.07
C PHE A 125 -7.88 -23.27 6.63
N ILE A 126 -7.56 -22.33 5.73
CA ILE A 126 -7.27 -22.63 4.32
C ILE A 126 -6.04 -23.54 4.17
N SER A 127 -4.99 -23.30 4.96
CA SER A 127 -3.75 -24.10 4.90
C SER A 127 -3.94 -25.56 5.35
N ARG A 128 -4.95 -25.86 6.17
CA ARG A 128 -5.21 -27.21 6.70
C ARG A 128 -5.99 -28.11 5.75
N THR A 129 -6.80 -27.55 4.86
CA THR A 129 -7.70 -28.31 3.96
C THR A 129 -6.94 -29.15 2.92
N GLY A 130 -5.65 -28.91 2.70
CA GLY A 130 -4.81 -29.66 1.75
C GLY A 130 -4.31 -31.03 2.21
N LYS A 131 -4.64 -31.51 3.42
CA LYS A 131 -4.08 -32.76 4.00
C LYS A 131 -5.06 -33.96 4.09
N ARG A 132 -6.24 -33.92 3.46
CA ARG A 132 -7.19 -35.06 3.44
C ARG A 132 -7.43 -35.57 2.03
N SER A 133 -6.48 -36.36 1.53
CA SER A 133 -6.65 -37.25 0.38
C SER A 133 -5.52 -38.28 0.43
N SER A 134 -5.62 -39.23 1.36
CA SER A 134 -4.95 -40.53 1.28
C SER A 134 -6.01 -41.60 1.46
#